data_AF-Q71IE2-F1
#
_entry.id   AF-Q71IE2-F1
#
_cell.length_a   1.000
_cell.length_b   1.000
_cell.length_c   1.000
_cell.angle_alpha   90.00
_cell.angle_beta   90.00
_cell.angle_gamma   90.00
#
_symmetry.space_group_name_H-M   'P 1'
#
loop_
_entity.id
_entity.type
_entity.pdbx_description
1 polymer ?
#
loop_
_entity_poly.entity_id
_entity_poly.type
_entity_poly.pdbx_seq_one_letter_code
_entity_poly.pdbx_strand_id
1 'polypeptide(L)' 'MQNNEIIRQLIDKKIVTISTDKDFVYASGMHSPIYTDLRQTISFPKLRQA' A
#
# COMPACT_ATOMS: atom_id res chain seq x y z
N MET A 1 -7.69 1.57 17.06
CA MET A 1 -7.88 0.10 16.98
C MET A 1 -8.37 -0.37 15.61
N GLN A 2 -9.23 0.37 14.88
CA GLN A 2 -9.63 0.02 13.50
C GLN A 2 -8.59 0.39 12.43
N ASN A 3 -7.96 1.58 12.53
CA ASN A 3 -6.93 2.02 11.57
C ASN A 3 -5.73 1.06 11.48
N ASN A 4 -5.33 0.46 12.61
CA ASN A 4 -4.22 -0.50 12.64
C ASN A 4 -4.53 -1.76 11.83
N GLU A 5 -5.80 -2.17 11.82
CA GLU A 5 -6.23 -3.36 11.07
C GLU A 5 -6.29 -3.08 9.57
N ILE A 6 -6.78 -1.91 9.16
CA ILE A 6 -6.76 -1.48 7.76
C ILE A 6 -5.31 -1.39 7.27
N ILE A 7 -4.42 -0.75 8.04
CA ILE A 7 -3.00 -0.63 7.68
C ILE A 7 -2.35 -2.00 7.55
N ARG A 8 -2.57 -2.92 8.49
CA ARG A 8 -2.06 -4.30 8.41
C ARG A 8 -2.51 -4.99 7.13
N GLN A 9 -3.81 -4.91 6.80
CA GLN A 9 -4.33 -5.52 5.58
C GLN A 9 -3.72 -4.94 4.31
N LEU A 10 -3.45 -3.63 4.27
CA LEU A 10 -2.80 -2.97 3.14
C LEU A 10 -1.34 -3.42 2.96
N ILE A 11 -0.60 -3.57 4.06
CA ILE A 11 0.78 -4.06 4.06
C ILE A 11 0.84 -5.55 3.68
N ASP A 12 0.03 -6.40 4.30
CA ASP A 12 0.01 -7.85 4.06
C ASP A 12 -0.31 -8.20 2.61
N LYS A 13 -1.19 -7.40 1.98
CA LYS A 13 -1.59 -7.58 0.57
C LYS A 13 -0.64 -6.86 -0.41
N LYS A 14 0.43 -6.23 0.08
CA LYS A 14 1.39 -5.42 -0.70
C LYS A 14 0.76 -4.28 -1.49
N ILE A 15 -0.43 -3.84 -1.08
CA ILE A 15 -1.12 -2.66 -1.63
C ILE A 15 -0.35 -1.40 -1.23
N VAL A 16 0.23 -1.43 -0.03
CA VAL A 16 1.27 -0.51 0.42
C VAL A 16 2.55 -1.32 0.63
N THR A 17 3.63 -0.90 -0.02
CA THR A 17 4.93 -1.55 0.12
C THR A 17 5.95 -0.51 0.59
N ILE A 18 6.74 -0.88 1.59
CA ILE A 18 7.85 -0.07 2.10
C ILE A 18 9.14 -0.82 1.82
N SER A 19 10.10 -0.15 1.21
CA SER A 19 11.43 -0.68 0.88
C SER A 19 12.48 0.30 1.41
N THR A 20 13.25 -0.15 2.40
CA THR A 20 14.33 0.65 3.02
C THR A 20 15.65 0.57 2.26
N ASP A 21 15.82 -0.49 1.46
CA ASP A 21 17.09 -0.80 0.81
C ASP A 21 17.15 -0.27 -0.62
N LYS A 22 15.98 -0.14 -1.27
CA LYS A 22 15.87 0.34 -2.65
C LYS A 22 14.60 1.14 -2.86
N ASP A 23 14.75 2.38 -3.31
CA ASP A 23 13.62 3.25 -3.59
C ASP A 23 12.80 2.79 -4.80
N PHE A 24 11.52 3.09 -4.75
CA PHE A 24 10.65 3.12 -5.92
C PHE A 24 10.87 4.43 -6.67
N VAL A 25 10.91 4.34 -8.00
CA VAL A 25 10.95 5.52 -8.88
C VAL A 25 9.56 5.71 -9.45
N TYR A 26 8.92 6.81 -9.08
CA TYR A 26 7.59 7.18 -9.58
C TYR A 26 7.69 7.66 -11.04
N ALA A 27 6.53 7.73 -11.70
CA ALA A 27 6.46 8.19 -13.10
C ALA A 27 6.97 9.63 -13.30
N SER A 28 6.96 10.45 -12.24
CA SER A 28 7.55 11.79 -12.24
C SER A 28 9.10 11.80 -12.13
N GLY A 29 9.72 10.64 -11.93
CA GLY A 29 11.13 10.50 -11.58
C GLY A 29 11.42 10.66 -10.08
N MET A 30 10.41 10.92 -9.24
CA MET A 30 10.59 11.04 -7.80
C MET A 30 10.95 9.69 -7.17
N HIS A 31 11.95 9.68 -6.30
CA HIS A 31 12.34 8.53 -5.50
C HIS A 31 11.55 8.51 -4.19
N SER A 32 11.01 7.35 -3.83
CA SER A 32 10.22 7.17 -2.61
C SER A 32 10.48 5.79 -1.99
N PRO A 33 10.69 5.69 -0.67
CA PRO A 33 10.84 4.41 0.02
C PRO A 33 9.50 3.68 0.18
N ILE A 34 8.39 4.33 -0.18
CA ILE A 34 7.04 3.77 -0.13
C ILE A 34 6.42 3.79 -1.52
N TYR A 35 5.68 2.73 -1.85
CA TYR A 35 4.81 2.66 -3.03
C TYR A 35 3.40 2.25 -2.60
N THR A 36 2.39 2.86 -3.21
CA THR A 36 0.99 2.54 -2.92
C THR A 36 0.18 2.39 -4.21
N ASP A 37 -0.66 1.35 -4.28
CA ASP A 37 -1.68 1.23 -5.31
C ASP A 37 -3.03 0.81 -4.72
N LEU A 38 -3.76 1.78 -4.17
CA LEU A 38 -5.05 1.55 -3.53
C LEU A 38 -6.13 1.02 -4.47
N ARG A 39 -5.94 1.04 -5.80
CA ARG A 39 -6.91 0.46 -6.75
C ARG A 39 -7.05 -1.04 -6.56
N GLN A 40 -5.99 -1.70 -6.09
CA GLN A 40 -6.00 -3.13 -5.76
C GLN A 40 -6.99 -3.49 -4.64
N THR A 41 -7.42 -2.53 -3.81
CA THR A 41 -8.45 -2.77 -2.77
C THR A 41 -9.79 -3.22 -3.37
N ILE A 42 -10.07 -2.90 -4.65
CA ILE A 42 -11.28 -3.34 -5.35
C ILE A 42 -11.39 -4.87 -5.41
N SER A 43 -10.27 -5.57 -5.46
CA SER A 43 -10.20 -7.04 -5.45
C SER A 43 -10.52 -7.66 -4.08
N PHE A 44 -10.66 -6.86 -3.02
CA PHE A 44 -10.87 -7.32 -1.64
C PHE A 44 -12.15 -6.72 -1.05
N PRO A 45 -13.33 -7.35 -1.24
CA PRO A 45 -14.62 -6.77 -0.86
C PRO A 45 -14.70 -6.28 0.59
N LYS A 46 -14.16 -7.06 1.54
CA LYS A 46 -14.13 -6.70 2.96
C LYS A 46 -13.26 -5.48 3.25
N LEU A 47 -12.09 -5.39 2.59
CA LEU A 47 -11.16 -4.27 2.78
C LEU A 47 -11.70 -2.99 2.15
N ARG A 48 -12.39 -3.07 1.01
CA ARG A 48 -13.01 -1.90 0.36
C ARG A 48 -14.17 -1.31 1.17
N GLN A 49 -14.83 -2.10 2.01
CA GLN A 49 -15.99 -1.70 2.80
C GLN A 49 -15.64 -1.31 4.25
N ALA A 50 -14.35 -1.32 4.61
CA ALA A 50 -13.85 -1.18 5.98
C ALA A 50 -13.84 0.25 6.52
#